data_AF-A0A174LJB0-F1
#
_entry.id   AF-A0A174LJB0-F1
#
_cell.length_a   1.000
_cell.length_b   1.000
_cell.length_c   1.000
_cell.angle_alpha   90.00
_cell.angle_beta   90.00
_cell.angle_gamma   90.00
#
_symmetry.space_group_name_H-M   'P 1'
#
loop_
_entity.id
_entity.type
_entity.pdbx_description
1 polymer ?
#
loop_
_entity_poly.entity_id
_entity_poly.type
_entity_poly.pdbx_seq_one_letter_code
_entity_poly.pdbx_strand_id
1 'polypeptide(L)'
;MGVSKKGKRKIMIDGNVYWWFAEEGAGGEPVVHILAADHSFLADCNMYCPVLRITKDSRKGVRDLAIPFDVSDRYAAFTPKYIEELIRIGISDNFNTLGGE
;
A
#
# COMPACT_ATOMS: atom_id res chain seq x y z
N MET A 1 18.79 -14.72 -5.68
CA MET A 1 17.32 -14.79 -5.54
C MET A 1 16.71 -13.65 -6.34
N GLY A 2 16.34 -13.90 -7.58
CA GLY A 2 15.82 -12.88 -8.49
C GLY A 2 14.31 -12.84 -8.42
N VAL A 3 13.73 -11.79 -7.83
CA VAL A 3 12.29 -11.55 -7.87
C VAL A 3 11.92 -11.30 -9.34
N SER A 4 11.16 -12.21 -9.95
CA SER A 4 10.75 -12.09 -11.35
C SER A 4 9.99 -10.79 -11.57
N LYS A 5 10.49 -9.92 -12.47
CA LYS A 5 9.89 -8.61 -12.85
C LYS A 5 8.50 -8.69 -13.51
N LYS A 6 7.87 -9.88 -13.60
CA LYS A 6 6.51 -10.03 -14.15
C LYS A 6 5.50 -9.60 -13.08
N GLY A 7 5.03 -8.35 -13.15
CA GLY A 7 3.96 -7.85 -12.27
C GLY A 7 4.24 -6.52 -11.58
N LYS A 8 5.48 -6.01 -11.64
CA LYS A 8 5.83 -4.69 -11.13
C LYS A 8 5.27 -3.60 -12.05
N ARG A 9 4.42 -2.74 -11.50
CA ARG A 9 3.74 -1.64 -12.17
C ARG A 9 4.18 -0.31 -11.55
N LYS A 10 4.17 0.75 -12.36
CA LYS A 10 4.52 2.11 -11.96
C LYS A 10 3.24 2.93 -11.84
N ILE A 11 3.17 3.81 -10.84
CA ILE A 11 2.15 4.85 -10.72
C ILE A 11 2.81 6.16 -10.26
N MET A 12 2.28 7.29 -10.71
CA MET A 12 2.74 8.62 -10.30
C MET A 12 1.64 9.30 -9.51
N ILE A 13 1.95 9.78 -8.31
CA ILE A 13 1.00 10.42 -7.39
C ILE A 13 1.69 11.64 -6.81
N ASP A 14 1.09 12.82 -6.96
CA ASP A 14 1.59 14.08 -6.41
C ASP A 14 3.08 14.33 -6.75
N GLY A 15 3.47 14.10 -8.01
CA GLY A 15 4.84 14.25 -8.51
C GLY A 15 5.83 13.17 -8.04
N ASN A 16 5.41 12.25 -7.20
CA ASN A 16 6.22 11.15 -6.68
C ASN A 16 5.99 9.87 -7.48
N VAL A 17 7.06 9.10 -7.72
CA VAL A 17 6.98 7.81 -8.39
C VAL A 17 6.86 6.69 -7.37
N TYR A 18 5.85 5.84 -7.55
CA TYR A 18 5.65 4.63 -6.77
C TYR A 18 5.70 3.42 -7.70
N TRP A 19 6.26 2.34 -7.16
CA TRP A 19 6.24 1.03 -7.75
C TRP A 19 5.38 0.12 -6.90
N TRP A 20 4.60 -0.73 -7.54
CA TRP A 20 3.80 -1.71 -6.84
C TRP A 20 3.78 -3.05 -7.56
N PHE A 21 3.58 -4.12 -6.81
CA PHE A 21 3.44 -5.47 -7.31
C PHE A 21 2.63 -6.30 -6.32
N ALA A 22 2.04 -7.39 -6.79
CA ALA A 22 1.34 -8.35 -5.94
C ALA A 22 2.11 -9.67 -5.91
N GLU A 23 2.20 -10.28 -4.75
CA GLU A 23 2.75 -11.61 -4.53
C GLU A 23 1.81 -12.43 -3.64
N GLU A 24 2.00 -13.75 -3.63
CA GLU A 24 1.30 -14.63 -2.71
C GLU A 24 1.99 -14.56 -1.35
N GLY A 25 1.23 -14.15 -0.32
CA GLY A 25 1.66 -14.11 1.07
C GLY A 25 1.74 -15.50 1.70
N ALA A 26 2.23 -15.56 2.94
CA ALA A 26 2.50 -16.82 3.64
C ALA A 26 1.27 -17.73 3.82
N GLY A 27 0.06 -17.17 3.87
CA GLY A 27 -1.19 -17.93 3.96
C GLY A 27 -1.87 -18.20 2.62
N GLY A 28 -1.23 -17.92 1.48
CA GLY A 28 -1.83 -18.05 0.15
C GLY A 28 -2.69 -16.85 -0.26
N GLU A 29 -2.82 -15.83 0.58
CA GLU A 29 -3.49 -14.58 0.22
C GLU A 29 -2.67 -13.75 -0.79
N PRO A 30 -3.30 -12.95 -1.65
CA PRO A 30 -2.55 -12.02 -2.47
C PRO A 30 -2.24 -10.74 -1.67
N VAL A 31 -0.95 -10.40 -1.59
CA VAL A 31 -0.42 -9.24 -0.87
C VAL A 31 0.15 -8.25 -1.87
N VAL A 32 -0.23 -6.99 -1.74
CA VAL A 32 0.35 -5.89 -2.52
C VAL A 32 1.51 -5.30 -1.76
N HIS A 33 2.61 -5.08 -2.46
CA HIS A 33 3.74 -4.29 -1.98
C HIS A 33 3.83 -2.99 -2.76
N ILE A 34 4.04 -1.88 -2.04
CA ILE A 34 4.11 -0.52 -2.56
C ILE A 34 5.41 0.10 -2.07
N LEU A 35 6.20 0.66 -3.00
CA LEU A 35 7.51 1.25 -2.73
C LEU A 35 7.66 2.57 -3.49
N ALA A 36 7.98 3.66 -2.79
CA ALA A 36 8.41 4.90 -3.44
C ALA A 36 9.78 4.72 -4.11
N ALA A 37 9.98 5.36 -5.27
CA ALA A 37 11.22 5.24 -6.04
C ALA A 37 12.47 5.76 -5.30
N ASP A 38 12.35 6.74 -4.39
CA ASP A 38 13.46 7.20 -3.54
C ASP A 38 13.59 6.39 -2.23
N HIS A 39 12.76 5.35 -2.06
CA HIS A 39 12.69 4.53 -0.85
C HIS A 39 12.24 5.29 0.41
N SER A 40 11.60 6.46 0.28
CA SER A 40 10.99 7.17 1.42
C SER A 40 9.75 6.48 1.97
N PHE A 41 9.05 5.66 1.18
CA PHE A 41 7.80 5.01 1.57
C PHE A 41 7.81 3.53 1.19
N LEU A 42 7.42 2.67 2.13
CA LEU A 42 7.21 1.24 1.94
C LEU A 42 5.94 0.83 2.68
N ALA A 43 5.03 0.17 1.96
CA ALA A 43 3.81 -0.36 2.53
C ALA A 43 3.41 -1.68 1.90
N ASP A 44 2.69 -2.49 2.68
CA ASP A 44 2.07 -3.74 2.27
C ASP A 44 0.59 -3.77 2.64
N CYS A 45 -0.21 -4.44 1.82
CA CYS A 45 -1.64 -4.59 2.05
C CYS A 45 -2.06 -5.99 1.61
N ASN A 46 -2.61 -6.76 2.55
CA ASN A 46 -3.26 -8.04 2.26
C ASN A 46 -4.65 -7.75 1.66
N MET A 47 -5.03 -8.45 0.59
CA MET A 47 -6.32 -8.21 -0.06
C MET A 47 -7.53 -8.65 0.77
N TYR A 48 -7.36 -9.66 1.64
CA TYR A 48 -8.43 -10.18 2.49
C TYR A 48 -8.51 -9.47 3.84
N CYS A 49 -7.47 -8.70 4.20
CA CYS A 49 -7.42 -7.97 5.45
C CYS A 49 -7.33 -6.47 5.15
N PRO A 50 -8.34 -5.66 5.50
CA PRO A 50 -8.40 -4.24 5.14
C PRO A 50 -7.50 -3.39 6.04
N VAL A 51 -6.22 -3.74 6.07
CA VAL A 51 -5.18 -3.11 6.87
C VAL A 51 -3.99 -2.81 5.96
N LEU A 52 -3.69 -1.52 5.81
CA LEU A 52 -2.49 -1.04 5.15
C LEU A 52 -1.39 -0.97 6.20
N ARG A 53 -0.32 -1.75 6.00
CA ARG A 53 0.85 -1.73 6.86
C ARG A 53 1.92 -0.88 6.22
N ILE A 54 2.32 0.18 6.89
CA ILE A 54 3.44 1.04 6.50
C ILE A 54 4.64 0.59 7.30
N THR A 55 5.54 -0.12 6.65
CA THR A 55 6.80 -0.57 7.26
C THR A 55 7.84 0.54 7.28
N LYS A 56 7.72 1.54 6.41
CA LYS A 56 8.58 2.73 6.42
C LYS A 56 7.88 3.94 5.81
N ASP A 57 7.90 5.06 6.52
CA ASP A 57 7.71 6.38 5.92
C ASP A 57 8.72 7.39 6.50
N SER A 58 9.75 7.73 5.71
CA SER A 58 10.82 8.66 6.09
C SER A 58 10.32 10.09 6.28
N ARG A 59 9.18 10.45 5.66
CA ARG A 59 8.63 11.81 5.69
C ARG A 59 8.03 12.11 7.08
N LYS A 60 7.44 11.10 7.71
CA LYS A 60 6.82 11.18 9.04
C LYS A 60 7.64 10.51 10.14
N GLY A 61 8.79 9.91 9.81
CA GLY A 61 9.61 9.15 10.76
C GLY A 61 8.95 7.86 11.25
N VAL A 62 7.96 7.35 10.52
CA VAL A 62 7.17 6.16 10.88
C VAL A 62 7.94 4.88 10.54
N ARG A 63 7.95 3.96 11.49
CA ARG A 63 8.44 2.59 11.35
C ARG A 63 7.39 1.70 12.00
N ASP A 64 6.69 0.92 11.18
CA ASP A 64 5.61 0.02 11.60
C ASP A 64 4.33 0.75 12.07
N LEU A 65 3.47 1.09 11.10
CA LEU A 65 2.13 1.63 11.34
C LEU A 65 1.10 0.78 10.60
N ALA A 66 0.06 0.34 11.29
CA ALA A 66 -1.07 -0.38 10.70
C ALA A 66 -2.29 0.54 10.65
N ILE A 67 -2.85 0.73 9.45
CA ILE A 67 -4.01 1.60 9.22
C ILE A 67 -5.17 0.72 8.76
N PRO A 68 -6.20 0.49 9.59
CA PRO A 68 -7.43 -0.11 9.12
C PRO A 68 -8.17 0.89 8.21
N PHE A 69 -8.80 0.39 7.14
CA PHE A 69 -9.57 1.23 6.23
C PHE A 69 -10.83 0.50 5.74
N ASP A 70 -11.94 1.20 5.59
CA ASP A 70 -13.16 0.57 5.07
C ASP A 70 -13.02 0.32 3.56
N VAL A 71 -13.19 -0.93 3.15
CA VAL A 71 -13.26 -1.34 1.74
C VAL A 71 -14.69 -1.70 1.40
N SER A 72 -15.61 -0.74 1.57
CA SER A 72 -16.91 -0.83 0.90
C SER A 72 -16.67 -1.05 -0.61
N ASP A 73 -17.01 -2.25 -1.08
CA ASP A 73 -17.16 -2.68 -2.48
C ASP A 73 -15.94 -3.21 -3.28
N ARG A 74 -14.69 -3.24 -2.78
CA ARG A 74 -13.51 -3.38 -3.68
C ARG A 74 -12.70 -4.69 -3.66
N TYR A 75 -13.23 -5.80 -3.16
CA TYR A 75 -12.51 -7.10 -3.07
C TYR A 75 -12.14 -7.80 -4.40
N ALA A 76 -12.27 -7.16 -5.56
CA ALA A 76 -12.19 -7.88 -6.85
C ALA A 76 -10.88 -7.74 -7.63
N ALA A 77 -10.09 -6.67 -7.49
CA ALA A 77 -8.90 -6.51 -8.35
C ALA A 77 -7.85 -5.49 -7.89
N PHE A 78 -6.58 -5.84 -8.10
CA PHE A 78 -5.43 -4.91 -8.11
C PHE A 78 -5.53 -3.94 -9.30
N THR A 79 -6.45 -2.99 -9.21
CA THR A 79 -6.57 -1.90 -10.16
C THR A 79 -5.60 -0.78 -9.78
N PRO A 80 -5.07 0.00 -10.75
CA PRO A 80 -4.27 1.19 -10.45
C PRO A 80 -4.98 2.16 -9.50
N LYS A 81 -6.31 2.29 -9.62
CA LYS A 81 -7.13 3.13 -8.73
C LYS A 81 -7.11 2.64 -7.29
N TYR A 82 -7.20 1.33 -7.05
CA TYR A 82 -7.07 0.77 -5.70
C TYR A 82 -5.70 1.08 -5.09
N ILE A 83 -4.63 0.93 -5.88
CA ILE A 83 -3.26 1.21 -5.42
C ILE A 83 -3.06 2.70 -5.12
N GLU A 84 -3.62 3.58 -5.95
CA GLU A 84 -3.59 5.03 -5.69
C GLU A 84 -4.17 5.37 -4.33
N GLU A 85 -5.32 4.77 -3.99
CA GLU A 85 -6.03 5.03 -2.73
C GLU A 85 -5.22 4.54 -1.53
N LEU A 86 -4.61 3.36 -1.61
CA LEU A 86 -3.69 2.87 -0.57
C LEU A 86 -2.52 3.82 -0.34
N ILE A 87 -1.92 4.33 -1.42
CA ILE A 87 -0.82 5.30 -1.30
C ILE A 87 -1.32 6.58 -0.65
N ARG A 88 -2.47 7.11 -1.08
CA ARG A 88 -3.08 8.31 -0.51
C ARG A 88 -3.39 8.15 0.98
N ILE A 89 -3.96 7.02 1.39
CA ILE A 89 -4.19 6.69 2.81
C ILE A 89 -2.85 6.68 3.56
N GLY A 90 -1.84 6.01 3.02
CA GLY A 90 -0.56 5.88 3.72
C GLY A 90 0.23 7.19 3.86
N ILE A 91 0.15 8.08 2.86
CA ILE A 91 0.81 9.40 2.92
C ILE A 91 -0.06 10.47 3.59
N SER A 92 -1.35 10.25 3.82
CA SER A 92 -2.24 11.21 4.48
C SER A 92 -1.83 11.42 5.95
N ASP A 93 -1.73 12.68 6.39
CA ASP A 93 -1.48 13.04 7.80
C ASP A 93 -2.69 12.78 8.71
N ASN A 94 -3.85 12.48 8.12
CA ASN A 94 -5.13 12.38 8.82
C ASN A 94 -5.48 10.94 9.22
N PHE A 95 -4.56 10.26 9.92
CA PHE A 95 -4.81 8.90 10.46
C PHE A 95 -5.97 8.84 11.48
N ASN A 96 -6.43 10.00 11.97
CA ASN A 96 -7.56 10.15 12.91
C ASN A 96 -8.96 10.12 12.27
N THR A 97 -9.10 9.96 10.95
CA THR A 97 -10.42 10.12 10.27
C THR A 97 -11.09 8.81 9.88
N LEU A 98 -10.58 7.65 10.32
CA LEU A 98 -11.18 6.33 10.06
C LEU A 98 -11.70 5.64 11.33
N GLY A 99 -11.75 6.36 12.45
CA GLY A 99 -12.18 5.84 13.76
C GLY A 99 -12.93 6.85 14.62
N GLY A 100 -13.76 7.71 14.00
CA GLY A 100 -14.58 8.67 14.73
C GLY A 100 -15.92 8.88 14.04
N GLU A 101 -16.91 8.07 14.40
CA GLU A 101 -18.05 8.43 15.27
C GLU A 101 -18.74 7.14 15.75
#